data_AF-A0A846PL99-F1
#
_entry.id   AF-A0A846PL99-F1
#
_cell.length_a   1.000
_cell.length_b   1.000
_cell.length_c   1.000
_cell.angle_alpha   90.00
_cell.angle_beta   90.00
_cell.angle_gamma   90.00
#
_symmetry.space_group_name_H-M   'P 1'
#
loop_
_entity.id
_entity.type
_entity.pdbx_description
1 polymer ?
#
loop_
_entity_poly.entity_id
_entity_poly.type
_entity_poly.pdbx_seq_one_letter_code
_entity_poly.pdbx_strand_id
1 'polypeptide(L)'
;MINDIGKFEGKTSEIEYPIDSLRLDVVWKRIPTGIPSYAFEVQVGGNFFEALTKLKHSWDKWNSIPVLVTTKKYESAAKSLLEGSFHEIKHVTRIVNWLKIVELHETEKRAAHIKKEINLM
;
A
#
# COMPACT_ATOMS: atom_id res chain seq x y z
N MET A 1 3.81 -9.72 -4.30
CA MET A 1 4.45 -9.15 -3.10
C MET A 1 3.46 -8.44 -2.20
N ILE A 2 3.04 -7.18 -2.45
CA ILE A 2 2.12 -6.45 -1.54
C ILE A 2 0.80 -7.21 -1.33
N ASN A 3 0.25 -7.79 -2.39
CA ASN A 3 -0.95 -8.62 -2.29
C ASN A 3 -0.76 -9.85 -1.38
N ASP A 4 0.40 -10.50 -1.49
CA ASP A 4 0.70 -11.71 -0.72
C ASP A 4 0.99 -11.39 0.73
N ILE A 5 1.70 -10.28 1.01
CA ILE A 5 1.90 -9.74 2.36
C ILE A 5 0.54 -9.53 3.03
N GLY A 6 -0.41 -8.89 2.33
CA GLY A 6 -1.76 -8.72 2.88
C GLY A 6 -2.41 -10.04 3.30
N LYS A 7 -2.23 -11.11 2.52
CA LYS A 7 -2.75 -12.44 2.85
C LYS A 7 -2.01 -13.09 4.03
N PHE A 8 -0.68 -12.94 4.10
CA PHE A 8 0.11 -13.41 5.24
C PHE A 8 -0.29 -12.72 6.56
N GLU A 9 -0.62 -11.43 6.48
CA GLU A 9 -1.12 -10.60 7.59
C GLU A 9 -2.63 -10.81 7.88
N GLY A 10 -3.26 -11.83 7.28
CA GLY A 10 -4.66 -12.18 7.51
C GLY A 10 -5.67 -11.15 7.00
N LYS A 11 -5.29 -10.29 6.04
CA LYS A 11 -6.17 -9.32 5.39
C LYS A 11 -6.83 -9.90 4.15
N THR A 12 -7.99 -9.35 3.78
CA THR A 12 -8.48 -9.51 2.42
C THR A 12 -7.76 -8.52 1.53
N SER A 13 -6.92 -9.04 0.63
CA SER A 13 -6.06 -8.25 -0.25
C SER A 13 -6.49 -8.40 -1.70
N GLU A 14 -6.69 -7.27 -2.38
CA GLU A 14 -7.18 -7.20 -3.75
C GLU A 14 -6.32 -6.26 -4.58
N ILE A 15 -6.09 -6.62 -5.85
CA ILE A 15 -5.28 -5.86 -6.80
C ILE A 15 -6.19 -5.13 -7.80
N GLU A 16 -5.69 -4.04 -8.38
CA GLU A 16 -6.43 -3.26 -9.40
C GLU A 16 -7.84 -2.86 -8.91
N TYR A 17 -7.94 -2.49 -7.64
CA TYR A 17 -9.22 -2.28 -6.96
C TYR A 17 -9.89 -1.00 -7.46
N PRO A 18 -11.15 -1.08 -7.94
CA PRO A 18 -11.82 0.08 -8.49
C PRO A 18 -12.18 1.10 -7.40
N ILE A 19 -11.93 2.38 -7.68
CA ILE A 19 -12.38 3.50 -6.88
C ILE A 19 -12.96 4.57 -7.79
N ASP A 20 -14.28 4.52 -7.98
CA ASP A 20 -15.03 5.34 -8.95
C ASP A 20 -14.45 5.18 -10.37
N SER A 21 -13.94 6.23 -10.99
CA SER A 21 -13.31 6.18 -12.32
C SER A 21 -11.82 5.83 -12.31
N LEU A 22 -11.24 5.54 -11.14
CA LEU A 22 -9.83 5.24 -10.94
C LEU A 22 -9.65 3.79 -10.45
N ARG A 23 -8.39 3.33 -10.40
CA ARG A 23 -8.02 2.04 -9.82
C ARG A 23 -6.80 2.19 -8.93
N LEU A 24 -6.86 1.52 -7.77
CA LEU A 24 -5.76 1.38 -6.83
C LEU A 24 -4.96 0.11 -7.12
N ASP A 25 -3.64 0.17 -7.10
CA ASP A 25 -2.80 -1.00 -7.39
C ASP A 25 -3.11 -2.17 -6.44
N VAL A 26 -3.18 -1.88 -5.12
CA VAL A 26 -3.56 -2.87 -4.10
C VAL A 26 -4.37 -2.20 -2.98
N VAL A 27 -5.34 -2.92 -2.43
CA VAL A 27 -6.03 -2.55 -1.19
C VAL A 27 -6.01 -3.69 -0.19
N TRP A 28 -5.96 -3.36 1.10
CA TRP A 28 -6.17 -4.33 2.18
C TRP A 28 -7.41 -3.98 2.99
N LYS A 29 -8.29 -4.96 3.17
CA LYS A 29 -9.50 -4.88 3.99
C LYS A 29 -9.37 -5.76 5.22
N ARG A 30 -10.09 -5.38 6.29
CA ARG A 30 -10.19 -6.18 7.52
C ARG A 30 -11.05 -7.44 7.32
N ILE A 31 -12.07 -7.35 6.49
CA ILE A 31 -13.00 -8.44 6.14
C ILE A 31 -13.34 -8.36 4.64
N PRO A 32 -13.79 -9.45 4.00
CA PRO A 32 -14.04 -9.47 2.56
C PRO A 32 -15.07 -8.45 2.06
N THR A 33 -16.14 -8.23 2.80
CA THR A 33 -17.22 -7.28 2.43
C THR A 33 -16.98 -5.86 2.93
N GLY A 34 -15.86 -5.62 3.62
CA GLY A 34 -15.55 -4.33 4.24
C GLY A 34 -15.00 -3.30 3.25
N ILE A 35 -14.80 -2.08 3.74
CA ILE A 35 -14.08 -1.04 3.00
C ILE A 35 -12.55 -1.21 3.17
N PRO A 36 -11.74 -0.72 2.21
CA PRO A 36 -10.29 -0.67 2.34
C PRO A 36 -9.83 0.05 3.61
N SER A 37 -8.93 -0.61 4.35
CA SER A 37 -8.22 -0.03 5.50
C SER A 37 -6.82 0.48 5.13
N TYR A 38 -6.24 -0.04 4.06
CA TYR A 38 -5.01 0.45 3.44
C TYR A 38 -5.22 0.52 1.93
N ALA A 39 -4.63 1.55 1.32
CA ALA A 39 -4.56 1.73 -0.12
C ALA A 39 -3.11 1.90 -0.54
N PHE A 40 -2.66 1.17 -1.55
CA PHE A 40 -1.29 1.16 -2.02
C PHE A 40 -1.23 1.62 -3.47
N GLU A 41 -0.25 2.46 -3.78
CA GLU A 41 0.20 2.79 -5.14
C GLU A 41 1.71 2.57 -5.23
N VAL A 42 2.17 1.94 -6.30
CA VAL A 42 3.58 1.65 -6.58
C VAL A 42 4.06 2.58 -7.69
N GLN A 43 4.78 3.63 -7.31
CA GLN A 43 5.32 4.60 -8.26
C GLN A 43 6.85 4.63 -8.23
N VAL A 44 7.51 4.07 -9.24
CA VAL A 44 8.98 4.02 -9.33
C VAL A 44 9.59 5.03 -10.32
N GLY A 45 8.77 5.93 -10.86
CA GLY A 45 9.09 6.98 -11.83
C GLY A 45 7.80 7.55 -12.41
N GLY A 46 7.81 8.57 -13.28
CA GLY A 46 6.58 9.08 -13.91
C GLY A 46 5.70 9.96 -13.00
N ASN A 47 4.38 9.79 -13.05
CA ASN A 47 3.41 10.73 -12.49
C ASN A 47 3.04 10.46 -11.02
N PHE A 48 3.81 11.02 -10.09
CA PHE A 48 3.52 10.96 -8.65
C PHE A 48 2.26 11.72 -8.23
N PHE A 49 1.85 12.72 -9.01
CA PHE A 49 0.66 13.49 -8.70
C PHE A 49 -0.61 12.64 -8.83
N GLU A 50 -0.69 11.82 -9.89
CA GLU A 50 -1.80 10.89 -10.09
C GLU A 50 -1.86 9.82 -9.00
N ALA A 51 -0.72 9.21 -8.65
CA ALA A 51 -0.64 8.24 -7.55
C ALA A 51 -1.12 8.86 -6.22
N LEU A 52 -0.66 10.06 -5.88
CA LEU A 52 -1.11 10.76 -4.67
C LEU A 52 -2.57 11.21 -4.75
N THR A 53 -3.10 11.49 -5.94
CA THR A 53 -4.53 11.80 -6.14
C THR A 53 -5.40 10.59 -5.80
N LYS A 54 -5.05 9.39 -6.30
CA LYS A 54 -5.76 8.15 -5.97
C LYS A 54 -5.70 7.84 -4.46
N LEU A 55 -4.52 8.01 -3.85
CA LEU A 55 -4.29 7.81 -2.43
C LEU A 55 -5.04 8.81 -1.54
N LYS A 56 -5.14 10.07 -1.96
CA LYS A 56 -5.99 11.06 -1.29
C LYS A 56 -7.46 10.67 -1.37
N HIS A 57 -7.92 10.28 -2.56
CA HIS A 57 -9.30 9.88 -2.78
C HIS A 57 -9.70 8.67 -1.92
N SER A 58 -8.79 7.70 -1.76
CA SER A 58 -9.04 6.55 -0.88
C SER A 58 -9.08 6.92 0.61
N TRP A 59 -8.32 7.94 1.03
CA TRP A 59 -8.42 8.49 2.39
C TRP A 59 -9.72 9.25 2.59
N ASP A 60 -10.09 10.15 1.68
CA ASP A 60 -11.33 10.92 1.75
C ASP A 60 -12.56 9.99 1.79
N LYS A 61 -12.55 8.90 1.02
CA LYS A 61 -13.68 7.97 0.88
C LYS A 61 -13.83 6.97 2.02
N TRP A 62 -12.72 6.45 2.53
CA TRP A 62 -12.74 5.32 3.47
C TRP A 62 -11.94 5.53 4.75
N ASN A 63 -11.28 6.68 4.89
CA ASN A 63 -10.26 6.93 5.91
C ASN A 63 -9.18 5.83 5.92
N SER A 64 -8.87 5.31 4.73
CA SER A 64 -7.83 4.29 4.55
C SER A 64 -6.44 4.89 4.77
N ILE A 65 -5.48 4.08 5.22
CA ILE A 65 -4.09 4.50 5.34
C ILE A 65 -3.45 4.49 3.95
N PRO A 66 -3.04 5.64 3.40
CA PRO A 66 -2.41 5.69 2.09
C PRO A 66 -0.94 5.28 2.18
N VAL A 67 -0.51 4.41 1.28
CA VAL A 67 0.87 3.91 1.22
C VAL A 67 1.42 4.07 -0.19
N LEU A 68 2.34 5.01 -0.35
CA LEU A 68 3.08 5.17 -1.59
C LEU A 68 4.36 4.34 -1.52
N VAL A 69 4.45 3.30 -2.34
CA VAL A 69 5.66 2.51 -2.51
C VAL A 69 6.49 3.09 -3.65
N THR A 70 7.74 3.44 -3.38
CA THR A 70 8.62 4.09 -4.36
C THR A 70 10.09 3.73 -4.18
N THR A 71 10.98 4.28 -5.01
CA THR A 71 12.43 4.11 -4.89
C THR A 71 13.05 5.26 -4.10
N LYS A 72 14.26 5.04 -3.57
CA LYS A 72 14.98 6.05 -2.77
C LYS A 72 15.14 7.39 -3.50
N LYS A 73 15.33 7.33 -4.82
CA LYS A 73 15.47 8.49 -5.71
C LYS A 73 14.25 9.42 -5.66
N TYR A 74 13.04 8.87 -5.51
CA TYR A 74 11.80 9.63 -5.60
C TYR A 74 11.14 9.92 -4.25
N GLU A 75 11.67 9.40 -3.15
CA GLU A 75 11.16 9.69 -1.80
C GLU A 75 11.09 11.20 -1.51
N SER A 76 12.10 11.97 -1.90
CA SER A 76 12.13 13.42 -1.66
C SER A 76 11.08 14.17 -2.48
N ALA A 77 10.85 13.75 -3.74
CA ALA A 77 9.83 14.35 -4.60
C ALA A 77 8.42 14.07 -4.07
N ALA A 78 8.16 12.83 -3.65
CA ALA A 78 6.89 12.46 -3.03
C ALA A 78 6.64 13.23 -1.71
N LYS A 79 7.68 13.40 -0.88
CA LYS A 79 7.58 14.22 0.34
C LYS A 79 7.24 15.67 0.03
N SER A 80 7.90 16.27 -0.96
CA SER A 80 7.62 17.66 -1.35
C SER A 80 6.16 17.84 -1.82
N LEU A 81 5.61 16.87 -2.57
CA LEU A 81 4.19 16.88 -2.96
C LEU A 81 3.24 16.77 -1.76
N LEU A 82 3.56 15.90 -0.79
CA LEU A 82 2.84 15.80 0.48
C LEU A 82 2.98 17.05 1.35
N GLU A 83 4.02 17.86 1.17
CA GLU A 83 4.18 19.11 1.90
C GLU A 83 3.44 20.28 1.26
N GLY A 84 3.22 20.20 -0.05
CA GLY A 84 2.45 21.18 -0.82
C GLY A 84 1.03 20.72 -1.13
N SER A 85 0.82 20.28 -2.37
CA SER A 85 -0.50 19.97 -2.94
C SER A 85 -1.31 18.93 -2.14
N PHE A 86 -0.64 18.04 -1.41
CA PHE A 86 -1.28 16.96 -0.65
C PHE A 86 -1.05 17.07 0.87
N HIS A 87 -0.87 18.29 1.39
CA HIS A 87 -0.63 18.54 2.83
C HIS A 87 -1.69 17.96 3.76
N GLU A 88 -2.94 17.88 3.33
CA GLU A 88 -4.06 17.28 4.09
C GLU A 88 -3.77 15.83 4.50
N ILE A 89 -3.17 15.03 3.61
CA ILE A 89 -2.87 13.61 3.87
C ILE A 89 -1.44 13.35 4.32
N LYS A 90 -0.61 14.39 4.50
CA LYS A 90 0.81 14.28 4.87
C LYS A 90 1.00 13.41 6.13
N HIS A 91 0.16 13.63 7.14
CA HIS A 91 0.29 13.03 8.46
C HIS A 91 -0.13 11.55 8.51
N VAL A 92 -0.92 11.09 7.53
CA VAL A 92 -1.38 9.68 7.44
C VAL A 92 -0.67 8.88 6.36
N THR A 93 -0.14 9.55 5.32
CA THR A 93 0.47 8.88 4.17
C THR A 93 1.84 8.32 4.52
N ARG A 94 2.07 7.05 4.16
CA ARG A 94 3.36 6.37 4.36
C ARG A 94 4.11 6.29 3.03
N ILE A 95 5.29 6.87 2.97
CA ILE A 95 6.23 6.64 1.86
C ILE A 95 7.13 5.48 2.22
N VAL A 96 7.07 4.40 1.43
CA VAL A 96 7.79 3.15 1.69
C VAL A 96 8.74 2.86 0.53
N ASN A 97 9.99 2.56 0.87
CA ASN A 97 10.95 2.09 -0.12
C ASN A 97 10.59 0.65 -0.55
N TRP A 98 10.52 0.40 -1.85
CA TRP A 98 10.15 -0.93 -2.38
C TRP A 98 11.06 -2.06 -1.88
N LEU A 99 12.32 -1.78 -1.54
CA LEU A 99 13.22 -2.79 -0.95
C LEU A 99 12.67 -3.35 0.37
N LYS A 100 11.98 -2.53 1.18
CA LYS A 100 11.32 -3.01 2.41
C LYS A 100 10.14 -3.92 2.12
N ILE A 101 9.44 -3.72 1.01
CA ILE A 101 8.35 -4.62 0.58
C ILE A 101 8.92 -5.98 0.20
N VAL A 102 10.05 -6.01 -0.51
CA VAL A 102 10.75 -7.27 -0.85
C VAL A 102 11.19 -7.99 0.42
N GLU A 103 11.87 -7.28 1.31
CA GLU A 103 12.37 -7.84 2.57
C GLU A 103 11.24 -8.42 3.44
N LEU A 104 10.13 -7.69 3.57
CA LEU A 104 8.97 -8.15 4.32
C LEU A 104 8.37 -9.40 3.68
N HIS A 105 8.14 -9.39 2.36
CA HIS A 105 7.55 -10.52 1.65
C HIS A 105 8.37 -11.80 1.81
N GLU A 106 9.69 -11.72 1.64
CA GLU A 106 10.57 -12.89 1.79
C GLU A 106 10.62 -13.38 3.25
N THR A 107 10.59 -12.46 4.21
CA THR A 107 10.58 -12.80 5.65
C THR A 107 9.28 -13.51 6.02
N GLU A 108 8.13 -12.99 5.61
CA GLU A 108 6.83 -13.60 5.88
C GLU A 108 6.67 -14.93 5.18
N LYS A 109 7.13 -15.04 3.94
CA LYS A 109 7.12 -16.30 3.18
C LYS A 109 7.95 -17.38 3.89
N ARG A 110 9.13 -17.04 4.40
CA ARG A 110 9.95 -17.96 5.20
C ARG A 110 9.25 -18.34 6.49
N ALA A 111 8.65 -17.38 7.20
CA ALA A 111 7.90 -17.65 8.42
C ALA A 111 6.69 -18.56 8.17
N ALA A 112 5.95 -18.35 7.08
CA ALA A 112 4.83 -19.20 6.67
C ALA A 112 5.29 -20.63 6.36
N HIS A 113 6.45 -20.79 5.72
CA HIS A 113 7.04 -22.10 5.47
C HIS A 113 7.39 -22.84 6.77
N ILE A 114 8.09 -22.18 7.69
CA ILE A 114 8.45 -22.75 9.00
C ILE A 114 7.19 -23.15 9.77
N LYS A 115 6.18 -22.27 9.83
CA LYS A 115 4.89 -22.54 10.51
C LYS A 115 4.21 -23.81 9.98
N LYS A 116 4.29 -24.04 8.66
CA LYS A 116 3.77 -25.26 8.02
C LYS A 116 4.56 -26.51 8.43
N GLU A 117 5.88 -26.43 8.51
CA GLU A 117 6.73 -27.56 8.94
C GLU A 117 6.45 -28.01 10.38
N ILE A 118 6.09 -27.05 11.25
CA ILE A 118 5.78 -27.32 12.67
C ILE A 118 4.28 -27.43 12.97
N ASN A 119 3.41 -27.52 11.95
CA ASN A 119 1.95 -27.67 12.07
C ASN A 119 1.24 -26.58 12.89
N LEU A 120 1.70 -25.32 12.79
CA LEU A 120 1.06 -24.15 13.41
C LEU A 120 0.18 -23.36 12.43
N MET A 121 0.05 -23.81 11.18
CA MET A 121 -0.78 -23.19 10.14
C MET A 121 -1.35 -24.25 9.21
#